data_AF-A0A849Z028-F1
#
_entry.id   AF-A0A849Z028-F1
#
_cell.length_a   1.000
_cell.length_b   1.000
_cell.length_c   1.000
_cell.angle_alpha   90.00
_cell.angle_beta   90.00
_cell.angle_gamma   90.00
#
_symmetry.space_group_name_H-M   'P 1'
#
loop_
_entity.id
_entity.type
_entity.pdbx_description
1 polymer ?
#
loop_
_entity_poly.entity_id
_entity_poly.type
_entity_poly.pdbx_seq_one_letter_code
_entity_poly.pdbx_strand_id
1 'polypeptide(L)'
;MSSSKRIATDAAVTPFGARSAGDVVVLLAFESELGATAELAAAFLVLDPEPASPGPSGPIRIEASEILSAWGDGDPSWARAPRTGPAIGAAAVPPARRAPVRIDVTETLARSRGTGFGLALRASGDDPLGARLVTAPGASTGPRLELYLK
;
A
#
# COMPACT_ATOMS: atom_id res chain seq x y z
N MET A 1 -31.38 -17.09 -8.21
CA MET A 1 -30.87 -15.71 -8.36
C MET A 1 -29.48 -15.65 -7.74
N SER A 2 -28.43 -15.76 -8.56
CA SER A 2 -27.04 -15.86 -8.11
C SER A 2 -26.47 -14.47 -7.83
N SER A 3 -26.15 -14.20 -6.57
CA SER A 3 -25.55 -12.93 -6.10
C SER A 3 -24.02 -12.92 -6.24
N SER A 4 -23.48 -13.57 -7.27
CA SER A 4 -22.07 -13.50 -7.66
C SER A 4 -21.80 -12.27 -8.53
N LYS A 5 -22.25 -11.09 -8.08
CA LYS A 5 -21.97 -9.82 -8.75
C LYS A 5 -20.52 -9.44 -8.43
N ARG A 6 -19.62 -9.79 -9.36
CA ARG A 6 -18.35 -9.13 -9.69
C ARG A 6 -17.73 -8.35 -8.52
N ILE A 7 -16.88 -9.02 -7.75
CA ILE A 7 -15.86 -8.33 -6.96
C ILE A 7 -15.01 -7.59 -7.98
N ALA A 8 -15.12 -6.27 -7.98
CA ALA A 8 -14.52 -5.41 -8.98
C ALA A 8 -12.99 -5.52 -8.91
N THR A 9 -12.40 -6.11 -9.94
CA THR A 9 -10.98 -6.00 -10.28
C THR A 9 -10.61 -4.55 -10.69
N ASP A 10 -11.57 -3.62 -10.68
CA ASP A 10 -11.49 -2.22 -11.12
C ASP A 10 -11.47 -1.19 -9.97
N ALA A 11 -11.38 -1.61 -8.71
CA ALA A 11 -11.30 -0.64 -7.62
C ALA A 11 -9.90 0.03 -7.61
N ALA A 12 -9.72 1.05 -8.46
CA ALA A 12 -8.54 1.89 -8.48
C ALA A 12 -8.28 2.58 -7.13
N VAL A 13 -9.30 2.65 -6.28
CA VAL A 13 -9.31 3.33 -4.99
C VAL A 13 -9.66 2.36 -3.87
N THR A 14 -8.81 2.31 -2.86
CA THR A 14 -9.05 1.56 -1.62
C THR A 14 -9.44 2.51 -0.48
N PRO A 15 -10.55 2.26 0.23
CA PRO A 15 -11.00 3.07 1.36
C PRO A 15 -10.41 2.55 2.68
N PHE A 16 -9.14 2.87 2.97
CA PHE A 16 -8.46 2.41 4.19
C PHE A 16 -9.18 2.92 5.44
N GLY A 17 -9.44 2.04 6.41
CA GLY A 17 -10.09 2.40 7.69
C GLY A 17 -11.58 2.73 7.59
N ALA A 18 -12.22 2.46 6.44
CA ALA A 18 -13.65 2.62 6.29
C ALA A 18 -14.41 1.48 7.00
N ARG A 19 -15.43 1.85 7.80
CA ARG A 19 -16.31 0.92 8.50
C ARG A 19 -16.92 -0.14 7.57
N SER A 20 -17.37 0.29 6.38
CA SER A 20 -17.99 -0.60 5.40
C SER A 20 -17.01 -1.58 4.76
N ALA A 21 -15.71 -1.30 4.84
CA ALA A 21 -14.65 -2.16 4.29
C ALA A 21 -14.04 -3.10 5.33
N GLY A 22 -14.22 -2.80 6.63
CA GLY A 22 -13.64 -3.57 7.72
C GLY A 22 -12.11 -3.48 7.72
N ASP A 23 -11.45 -4.61 8.01
CA ASP A 23 -10.00 -4.73 7.92
C ASP A 23 -9.57 -4.81 6.46
N VAL A 24 -8.88 -3.77 5.99
CA VAL A 24 -8.35 -3.70 4.63
C VAL A 24 -6.90 -4.16 4.63
N VAL A 25 -6.57 -5.09 3.74
CA VAL A 25 -5.18 -5.47 3.41
C VAL A 25 -4.95 -5.27 1.92
N VAL A 26 -3.96 -4.44 1.56
CA VAL A 26 -3.52 -4.24 0.17
C VAL A 26 -2.11 -4.78 0.01
N LEU A 27 -1.91 -5.63 -0.99
CA LEU A 27 -0.62 -6.23 -1.30
C LEU A 27 -0.03 -5.55 -2.52
N LEU A 28 1.19 -5.03 -2.39
CA LEU A 28 1.92 -4.33 -3.44
C LEU A 28 3.23 -5.06 -3.70
N ALA A 29 3.57 -5.23 -4.97
CA ALA A 29 4.85 -5.75 -5.42
C ALA A 29 5.56 -4.68 -6.25
N PHE A 30 6.85 -4.51 -6.02
CA PHE A 30 7.72 -3.59 -6.74
C PHE A 30 8.92 -4.36 -7.28
N GLU A 31 9.17 -4.21 -8.57
CA GLU A 31 10.45 -4.59 -9.14
C GLU A 31 11.47 -3.50 -8.78
N SER A 32 12.60 -3.89 -8.21
CA SER A 32 13.67 -2.95 -7.85
C SER A 32 14.93 -3.32 -8.61
N GLU A 33 15.33 -2.45 -9.52
CA GLU A 33 16.61 -2.51 -10.21
C GLU A 33 17.66 -1.63 -9.51
N LEU A 34 17.51 -1.35 -8.21
CA LEU A 34 18.54 -0.64 -7.45
C LEU A 34 19.86 -1.39 -7.56
N GLY A 35 20.75 -0.87 -8.40
CA GLY A 35 22.07 -1.45 -8.64
C GLY A 35 22.87 -1.51 -7.35
N ALA A 36 23.74 -2.51 -7.23
CA ALA A 36 24.54 -2.77 -6.03
C ALA A 36 25.38 -1.56 -5.56
N THR A 37 25.62 -0.59 -6.45
CA THR A 37 26.41 0.63 -6.22
C THR A 37 25.61 1.85 -5.77
N ALA A 38 24.26 1.82 -5.83
CA ALA A 38 23.44 2.96 -5.41
C ALA A 38 23.37 3.04 -3.87
N GLU A 39 23.77 4.18 -3.29
CA GLU A 39 23.62 4.42 -1.86
C GLU A 39 22.25 5.06 -1.59
N LEU A 40 21.34 4.29 -1.00
CA LEU A 40 20.00 4.76 -0.64
C LEU A 40 20.07 5.68 0.59
N ALA A 41 19.64 6.93 0.45
CA ALA A 41 19.50 7.90 1.54
C ALA A 41 18.13 7.79 2.24
N ALA A 42 17.06 7.66 1.46
CA ALA A 42 15.70 7.49 1.96
C ALA A 42 14.80 6.80 0.91
N ALA A 43 13.78 6.09 1.37
CA ALA A 43 12.74 5.53 0.51
C ALA A 43 11.36 5.68 1.15
N PHE A 44 10.38 6.10 0.33
CA PHE A 44 9.00 6.25 0.76
C PHE A 44 8.06 5.53 -0.20
N LEU A 45 7.14 4.73 0.35
CA LEU A 45 5.94 4.36 -0.39
C LEU A 45 5.00 5.56 -0.41
N VAL A 46 4.53 5.92 -1.60
CA VAL A 46 3.60 7.03 -1.80
C VAL A 46 2.29 6.54 -2.39
N LEU A 47 1.19 6.97 -1.77
CA LEU A 47 -0.17 6.67 -2.18
C LEU A 47 -0.92 7.99 -2.40
N ASP A 48 -1.40 8.21 -3.61
CA ASP A 48 -2.15 9.42 -3.92
C ASP A 48 -3.60 9.28 -3.42
N PRO A 49 -4.22 10.36 -2.93
CA PRO A 49 -5.63 10.35 -2.60
C PRO A 49 -6.47 10.36 -3.88
N GLU A 50 -7.68 9.81 -3.80
CA GLU A 50 -8.66 10.00 -4.86
C GLU A 50 -8.97 11.51 -5.00
N PRO A 51 -8.80 12.14 -6.18
CA PRO A 51 -8.84 13.61 -6.32
C PRO A 51 -10.14 14.28 -5.82
N ALA A 52 -11.29 13.62 -6.00
CA ALA A 52 -12.59 14.13 -5.60
C ALA A 52 -13.01 13.71 -4.17
N SER A 53 -12.18 12.95 -3.45
CA SER A 53 -12.52 12.46 -2.12
C SER A 53 -12.50 13.60 -1.09
N PRO A 54 -13.50 13.67 -0.18
CA PRO A 54 -13.49 14.65 0.90
C PRO A 54 -12.39 14.39 1.94
N GLY A 55 -11.77 13.21 1.94
CA GLY A 55 -10.88 12.73 2.99
C GLY A 55 -11.65 12.04 4.13
N PRO A 56 -10.96 11.39 5.07
CA PRO A 56 -11.61 10.72 6.20
C PRO A 56 -12.18 11.75 7.19
N SER A 57 -13.23 11.36 7.92
CA SER A 57 -13.82 12.17 8.99
C SER A 57 -13.02 12.12 10.30
N GLY A 58 -12.36 10.99 10.56
CA GLY A 58 -11.47 10.76 11.70
C GLY A 58 -10.03 10.46 11.29
N PRO A 59 -9.10 10.42 12.27
CA PRO A 59 -7.73 10.00 11.99
C PRO A 59 -7.68 8.51 11.64
N ILE A 60 -6.90 8.17 10.62
CA ILE A 60 -6.72 6.78 10.17
C ILE A 60 -5.24 6.44 10.21
N ARG A 61 -4.91 5.27 10.75
CA ARG A 61 -3.54 4.75 10.74
C ARG A 61 -3.42 3.68 9.67
N ILE A 62 -2.44 3.83 8.79
CA ILE A 62 -2.09 2.85 7.76
C ILE A 62 -0.71 2.30 8.12
N GLU A 63 -0.61 1.00 8.30
CA GLU A 63 0.64 0.30 8.62
C GLU A 63 1.15 -0.43 7.39
N ALA A 64 2.46 -0.42 7.21
CA ALA A 64 3.14 -1.19 6.18
C ALA A 64 3.95 -2.30 6.83
N SER A 65 3.85 -3.51 6.29
CA SER A 65 4.65 -4.68 6.65
C SER A 65 5.34 -5.24 5.42
N GLU A 66 6.51 -5.85 5.62
CA GLU A 66 7.18 -6.62 4.56
C GLU A 66 6.43 -7.92 4.26
N ILE A 67 6.37 -8.31 2.99
CA ILE A 67 5.88 -9.63 2.58
C ILE A 67 7.06 -10.62 2.63
N LEU A 68 6.98 -11.62 3.51
CA LEU A 68 8.06 -12.55 3.83
C LEU A 68 8.05 -13.84 3.00
N SER A 69 6.88 -14.30 2.57
CA SER A 69 6.82 -15.43 1.64
C SER A 69 7.24 -14.95 0.27
N ALA A 70 8.18 -15.64 -0.37
CA ALA A 70 8.50 -15.41 -1.78
C ALA A 70 7.19 -15.35 -2.56
N TRP A 71 7.06 -14.33 -3.39
CA TRP A 71 6.21 -14.40 -4.58
C TRP A 71 6.82 -15.54 -5.41
N GLY A 72 6.51 -16.79 -5.07
CA GLY A 72 7.03 -17.95 -5.79
C GLY A 72 6.56 -17.89 -7.24
N ASP A 73 7.05 -18.80 -8.08
CA ASP A 73 6.71 -18.89 -9.51
C ASP A 73 5.21 -19.14 -9.82
N GLY A 74 4.31 -18.93 -8.86
CA GLY A 74 2.86 -19.00 -9.00
C GLY A 74 2.17 -17.69 -8.63
N ASP A 75 1.08 -17.40 -9.35
CA ASP A 75 0.28 -16.20 -9.15
C ASP A 75 -0.24 -16.06 -7.70
N PRO A 76 -0.34 -14.82 -7.18
CA PRO A 76 -1.00 -14.54 -5.91
C PRO A 76 -2.40 -15.16 -5.89
N SER A 77 -2.64 -16.13 -5.00
CA SER A 77 -3.95 -16.76 -4.86
C SER A 77 -4.63 -16.33 -3.56
N TRP A 78 -5.93 -16.05 -3.62
CA TRP A 78 -6.75 -15.78 -2.42
C TRP A 78 -6.72 -16.93 -1.39
N ALA A 79 -6.43 -18.16 -1.84
CA ALA A 79 -6.31 -19.32 -0.98
C ALA A 79 -5.02 -19.34 -0.14
N ARG A 80 -4.03 -18.51 -0.49
CA ARG A 80 -2.74 -18.41 0.21
C ARG A 80 -2.28 -16.95 0.24
N ALA A 81 -2.90 -16.16 1.10
CA ALA A 81 -2.39 -14.82 1.40
C ALA A 81 -0.91 -14.92 1.83
N PRO A 82 -0.04 -14.03 1.32
CA PRO A 82 1.36 -14.06 1.68
C PRO A 82 1.55 -13.83 3.18
N ARG A 83 2.62 -14.43 3.73
CA ARG A 83 2.99 -14.17 5.13
C ARG A 83 3.56 -12.76 5.23
N THR A 84 3.02 -11.96 6.13
CA THR A 84 3.54 -10.61 6.43
C THR A 84 4.43 -10.64 7.66
N GLY A 85 5.49 -9.85 7.64
CA GLY A 85 6.35 -9.61 8.78
C GLY A 85 5.77 -8.57 9.76
N PRO A 86 6.57 -8.15 10.75
CA PRO A 86 6.20 -7.03 11.62
C PRO A 86 6.02 -5.74 10.80
N ALA A 87 5.32 -4.76 11.39
CA ALA A 87 5.19 -3.44 10.79
C ALA A 87 6.57 -2.79 10.67
N ILE A 88 6.90 -2.34 9.47
CA ILE A 88 8.17 -1.67 9.12
C ILE A 88 8.01 -0.15 9.02
N GLY A 89 6.77 0.32 8.93
CA GLY A 89 6.45 1.74 8.81
C GLY A 89 4.96 1.97 9.01
N ALA A 90 4.58 3.22 9.28
CA ALA A 90 3.19 3.60 9.36
C ALA A 90 3.02 5.08 8.99
N ALA A 91 1.83 5.42 8.52
CA ALA A 91 1.41 6.80 8.33
C ALA A 91 0.08 7.06 9.03
N ALA A 92 0.00 8.22 9.68
CA ALA A 92 -1.27 8.77 10.16
C ALA A 92 -1.86 9.66 9.05
N VAL A 93 -3.11 9.38 8.69
CA VAL A 93 -3.92 10.20 7.78
C VAL A 93 -4.87 11.02 8.66
N PRO A 94 -4.58 12.31 8.91
CA PRO A 94 -5.48 13.18 9.65
C PRO A 94 -6.82 13.38 8.92
N PRO A 95 -7.86 13.84 9.64
CA PRO A 95 -9.15 14.19 9.06
C PRO A 95 -9.01 15.16 7.89
N ALA A 96 -9.89 15.02 6.89
CA ALA A 96 -9.97 15.86 5.70
C ALA A 96 -8.67 15.95 4.86
N ARG A 97 -7.68 15.07 5.09
CA ARG A 97 -6.43 15.09 4.32
C ARG A 97 -6.67 14.74 2.85
N ARG A 98 -6.11 15.56 1.96
CA ARG A 98 -6.16 15.41 0.50
C ARG A 98 -4.78 15.43 -0.17
N ALA A 99 -3.72 15.27 0.61
CA ALA A 99 -2.35 15.16 0.11
C ALA A 99 -1.91 13.69 0.01
N PRO A 100 -0.91 13.35 -0.82
CA PRO A 100 -0.34 12.00 -0.90
C PRO A 100 0.15 11.49 0.45
N VAL A 101 -0.20 10.25 0.81
CA VAL A 101 0.29 9.57 2.01
C VAL A 101 1.70 9.05 1.71
N ARG A 102 2.64 9.32 2.62
CA ARG A 102 4.02 8.82 2.55
C ARG A 102 4.28 7.92 3.74
N ILE A 103 4.75 6.71 3.48
CA ILE A 103 5.17 5.75 4.50
C ILE A 103 6.66 5.50 4.30
N ASP A 104 7.46 5.73 5.34
CA ASP A 104 8.90 5.45 5.31
C ASP A 104 9.12 3.92 5.24
N VAL A 105 9.90 3.50 4.26
CA VAL A 105 10.30 2.10 4.02
C VAL A 105 11.80 1.99 3.81
N THR A 106 12.57 3.01 4.21
CA THR A 106 14.01 3.17 3.93
C THR A 106 14.81 1.96 4.38
N GLU A 107 14.67 1.56 5.65
CA GLU A 107 15.47 0.48 6.21
C GLU A 107 15.20 -0.86 5.51
N THR A 108 13.95 -1.12 5.16
CA THR A 108 13.58 -2.38 4.51
C THR A 108 14.11 -2.44 3.08
N LEU A 109 13.95 -1.37 2.31
CA LEU A 109 14.45 -1.32 0.94
C LEU A 109 15.99 -1.32 0.89
N ALA A 110 16.65 -0.73 1.90
CA ALA A 110 18.10 -0.78 2.03
C ALA A 110 18.64 -2.21 2.26
N ARG A 111 17.83 -3.10 2.85
CA ARG A 111 18.17 -4.52 3.06
C ARG A 111 17.87 -5.40 1.83
N SER A 112 16.85 -5.08 1.04
CA SER A 112 16.36 -5.92 -0.07
C SER A 112 17.12 -5.74 -1.40
N ARG A 113 18.38 -5.27 -1.37
CA ARG A 113 19.13 -4.81 -2.57
C ARG A 113 19.13 -5.85 -3.70
N GLY A 114 18.50 -5.51 -4.83
CA GLY A 114 18.57 -6.25 -6.09
C GLY A 114 17.53 -7.37 -6.28
N THR A 115 16.60 -7.56 -5.34
CA THR A 115 15.46 -8.48 -5.50
C THR A 115 14.17 -7.69 -5.51
N GLY A 116 13.14 -8.18 -6.23
CA GLY A 116 11.78 -7.65 -6.10
C GLY A 116 11.33 -7.56 -4.63
N PHE A 117 10.52 -6.57 -4.31
CA PHE A 117 10.14 -6.20 -2.95
C PHE A 117 8.61 -6.16 -2.80
N GLY A 118 8.08 -6.69 -1.69
CA GLY A 118 6.65 -6.75 -1.42
C GLY A 118 6.26 -6.00 -0.14
N LEU A 119 5.20 -5.20 -0.22
CA LEU A 119 4.59 -4.50 0.91
C LEU A 119 3.13 -4.94 1.11
N ALA A 120 2.77 -5.20 2.35
CA ALA A 120 1.39 -5.31 2.77
C ALA A 120 0.98 -4.05 3.54
N LEU A 121 -0.05 -3.37 3.09
CA LEU A 121 -0.66 -2.24 3.76
C LEU A 121 -1.89 -2.70 4.51
N ARG A 122 -1.99 -2.33 5.78
CA ARG A 122 -3.15 -2.61 6.61
C ARG A 122 -3.71 -1.34 7.22
N ALA A 123 -5.02 -1.23 7.18
CA ALA A 123 -5.74 -0.28 8.02
C ALA A 123 -7.04 -0.89 8.49
N SER A 124 -7.37 -0.63 9.75
CA SER A 124 -8.68 -0.84 10.32
C SER A 124 -9.17 0.48 10.90
N GLY A 125 -10.49 0.66 10.93
CA GLY A 125 -11.09 1.90 11.38
C GLY A 125 -12.61 1.84 11.32
N ASP A 126 -13.23 2.85 11.90
CA ASP A 126 -14.69 2.98 11.99
C ASP A 126 -15.21 4.22 11.21
N ASP A 127 -14.36 4.78 10.34
CA ASP A 127 -14.68 5.97 9.56
C ASP A 127 -15.77 5.67 8.50
N PRO A 128 -16.73 6.55 8.25
CA PRO A 128 -17.77 6.31 7.26
C PRO A 128 -17.24 6.12 5.83
N LEU A 129 -16.13 6.76 5.46
CA LEU A 129 -15.58 6.76 4.10
C LEU A 129 -14.17 6.17 4.00
N GLY A 130 -13.40 6.28 5.08
CA GLY A 130 -11.99 5.93 5.12
C GLY A 130 -11.10 6.92 4.36
N ALA A 131 -9.80 6.64 4.38
CA ALA A 131 -8.82 7.29 3.53
C ALA A 131 -8.88 6.62 2.16
N ARG A 132 -9.54 7.29 1.20
CA ARG A 132 -9.70 6.81 -0.17
C ARG A 132 -8.42 7.09 -0.97
N LEU A 133 -7.58 6.07 -1.11
CA LEU A 133 -6.26 6.16 -1.75
C LEU A 133 -6.23 5.32 -3.03
N VAL A 134 -5.52 5.81 -4.05
CA VAL A 134 -5.32 5.09 -5.31
C VAL A 134 -4.35 3.93 -5.10
N THR A 135 -4.80 2.71 -5.36
CA THR A 135 -4.02 1.47 -5.14
C THR A 135 -3.85 0.60 -6.37
N ALA A 136 -4.56 0.88 -7.47
CA ALA A 136 -4.27 0.26 -8.75
C ALA A 136 -3.09 0.97 -9.45
N PRO A 137 -2.24 0.24 -10.18
CA PRO A 137 -1.24 0.85 -11.03
C PRO A 137 -1.92 1.60 -12.18
N GLY A 138 -1.66 2.90 -12.30
CA GLY A 138 -2.10 3.74 -13.40
C GLY A 138 -0.94 4.54 -13.99
N ALA A 139 -1.07 4.97 -15.26
CA ALA A 139 0.01 5.61 -16.01
C ALA A 139 0.57 6.91 -15.39
N SER A 140 -0.20 7.60 -14.53
CA SER A 140 0.21 8.86 -13.88
C SER A 140 -0.17 8.95 -12.39
N THR A 141 -0.82 7.93 -11.83
CA THR A 141 -1.33 7.92 -10.46
C THR A 141 -1.33 6.49 -9.94
N GLY A 142 -0.98 6.30 -8.67
CA GLY A 142 -0.99 5.00 -8.01
C GLY A 142 0.16 4.79 -7.04
N PRO A 143 0.27 3.59 -6.46
CA PRO A 143 1.36 3.26 -5.55
C PRO A 143 2.72 3.36 -6.23
N ARG A 144 3.63 4.11 -5.63
CA ARG A 144 5.00 4.27 -6.14
C ARG A 144 6.01 4.32 -5.01
N LEU A 145 7.24 3.94 -5.30
CA LEU A 145 8.38 4.18 -4.44
C LEU A 145 9.08 5.47 -4.86
N GLU A 146 9.23 6.41 -3.93
CA GLU A 146 10.11 7.56 -4.07
C GLU A 146 11.46 7.25 -3.42
N LEU A 147 12.52 7.20 -4.22
CA LEU A 147 13.86 6.84 -3.80
C LEU A 147 14.76 8.08 -3.84
N TYR A 148 15.49 8.30 -2.75
CA TYR A 148 16.46 9.38 -2.62
C TYR A 148 17.83 8.73 -2.51
N LEU A 149 18.71 9.01 -3.47
CA LEU A 149 20.05 8.42 -3.58
C LEU A 149 21.11 9.47 -3.23
N LYS A 150 22.29 9.01 -2.82
CA LYS A 150 23.49 9.85 -2.70
C LYS A 150 24.42 9.68 -3.88
#